data_AF-A0A1V4TMZ1-F1
#
_entry.id   AF-A0A1V4TMZ1-F1
#
_cell.length_a   1.000
_cell.length_b   1.000
_cell.length_c   1.000
_cell.angle_alpha   90.00
_cell.angle_beta   90.00
_cell.angle_gamma   90.00
#
_symmetry.space_group_name_H-M   'P 1'
#
loop_
_entity.id
_entity.type
_entity.pdbx_description
1 polymer ?
#
loop_
_entity_poly.entity_id
_entity_poly.type
_entity_poly.pdbx_seq_one_letter_code
_entity_poly.pdbx_strand_id
1 'polypeptide(L)'
;MTRIAVVEGDGIGHEVIPVARSVLELLHPEYDFFNVEVGYGRWERTGCPCTDPDIAQLKNSDAILFGAITTPPMKDYQSVVLRIRKALDLYANLRPVRGDGIDIMIVRENTEGLYSGIEETTPDRATTLRVVSRKGTERIIRKAIDLARQRKGILTIGHKANVIKSDVFFRDICLSEAKAANIACNDRFIDALSLDLLQHPKSYDVVVTTNMFGDILSDVAAYLVGGLGVVPSANIGDRYALFEPVHGSAPDIAGRNIANPVAAIRSAAMLLDHLGDPNGAGCIEESVLQVLNRGIRTRDLGGTTGTREFGDALIQELRQKI
;
A
#
# COMPACT_ATOMS: atom_id res chain seq x y z
N MET A 1 18.03 -18.79 -3.17
CA MET A 1 17.72 -17.84 -4.26
C MET A 1 16.42 -17.18 -3.87
N THR A 2 16.40 -15.87 -3.72
CA THR A 2 15.21 -15.12 -3.29
C THR A 2 14.15 -15.19 -4.39
N ARG A 3 12.92 -15.58 -4.04
CA ARG A 3 11.82 -15.79 -4.99
C ARG A 3 10.79 -14.68 -4.86
N ILE A 4 10.56 -13.95 -5.94
CA ILE A 4 9.62 -12.84 -5.99
C ILE A 4 8.42 -13.23 -6.85
N ALA A 5 7.24 -13.26 -6.23
CA ALA A 5 5.99 -13.37 -6.99
C ALA A 5 5.66 -12.02 -7.61
N VAL A 6 5.37 -12.00 -8.91
CA VAL A 6 4.98 -10.80 -9.64
C VAL A 6 3.53 -10.93 -10.08
N VAL A 7 2.68 -10.03 -9.60
CA VAL A 7 1.25 -9.96 -9.94
C VAL A 7 1.00 -8.62 -10.60
N GLU A 8 0.87 -8.59 -11.92
CA GLU A 8 0.50 -7.35 -12.63
C GLU A 8 -0.93 -6.93 -12.29
N GLY A 9 -1.84 -7.90 -12.23
CA GLY A 9 -3.26 -7.66 -11.97
C GLY A 9 -3.99 -7.18 -13.22
N ASP A 10 -4.63 -6.01 -13.13
CA ASP A 10 -5.51 -5.43 -14.15
C ASP A 10 -5.09 -3.98 -14.50
N GLY A 11 -5.53 -3.53 -15.68
CA GLY A 11 -5.41 -2.13 -16.10
C GLY A 11 -3.95 -1.66 -16.20
N ILE A 12 -3.62 -0.53 -15.57
CA ILE A 12 -2.25 0.02 -15.57
C ILE A 12 -1.24 -0.88 -14.85
N GLY A 13 -1.68 -1.89 -14.10
CA GLY A 13 -0.81 -2.90 -13.51
C GLY A 13 0.12 -3.55 -14.55
N HIS A 14 -0.38 -3.79 -15.76
CA HIS A 14 0.38 -4.31 -16.91
C HIS A 14 1.42 -3.33 -17.46
N GLU A 15 1.39 -2.06 -17.06
CA GLU A 15 2.34 -1.03 -17.51
C GLU A 15 3.37 -0.71 -16.43
N VAL A 16 2.95 -0.55 -15.17
CA VAL A 16 3.82 -0.08 -14.09
C VAL A 16 4.63 -1.20 -13.44
N ILE A 17 4.09 -2.43 -13.37
CA ILE A 17 4.77 -3.55 -12.73
C ILE A 17 5.95 -4.08 -13.56
N PRO A 18 5.87 -4.18 -14.89
CA PRO A 18 7.05 -4.49 -15.69
C PRO A 18 8.20 -3.50 -15.46
N VAL A 19 7.91 -2.20 -15.32
CA VAL A 19 8.94 -1.18 -15.03
C VAL A 19 9.57 -1.42 -13.65
N ALA A 20 8.75 -1.63 -12.61
CA ALA A 20 9.24 -1.90 -11.26
C ALA A 20 10.05 -3.22 -11.19
N ARG A 21 9.60 -4.26 -11.91
CA ARG A 21 10.31 -5.53 -12.05
C ARG A 21 11.69 -5.33 -12.70
N SER A 22 11.78 -4.57 -13.79
CA SER A 22 13.07 -4.31 -14.46
C SER A 22 14.07 -3.57 -13.56
N VAL A 23 13.59 -2.73 -12.64
CA VAL A 23 14.44 -2.10 -11.61
C VAL A 23 15.00 -3.15 -10.64
N LEU A 24 14.17 -4.09 -10.18
CA LEU A 24 14.61 -5.18 -9.31
C LEU A 24 15.58 -6.13 -10.05
N GLU A 25 15.30 -6.50 -11.29
CA GLU A 25 16.16 -7.37 -12.11
C GLU A 25 17.53 -6.73 -12.39
N LEU A 26 17.61 -5.40 -12.48
CA LEU A 26 18.88 -4.69 -12.63
C LEU A 26 19.74 -4.77 -11.36
N LEU A 27 19.13 -4.58 -10.19
CA LEU A 27 19.83 -4.57 -8.90
C LEU A 27 20.15 -5.99 -8.40
N HIS A 28 19.25 -6.93 -8.65
CA HIS A 28 19.32 -8.32 -8.21
C HIS A 28 19.01 -9.29 -9.36
N PRO A 29 19.94 -9.45 -10.31
CA PRO A 29 19.79 -10.41 -11.41
C PRO A 29 19.74 -11.87 -10.93
N GLU A 30 20.15 -12.15 -9.69
CA GLU A 30 20.11 -13.45 -9.06
C GLU A 30 18.77 -13.81 -8.41
N TYR A 31 17.77 -12.92 -8.41
CA TYR A 31 16.44 -13.23 -7.88
C TYR A 31 15.62 -14.05 -8.90
N ASP A 32 14.77 -14.95 -8.39
CA ASP A 32 13.84 -15.74 -9.19
C ASP A 32 12.47 -15.06 -9.24
N PHE A 33 12.16 -14.42 -10.37
CA PHE A 33 10.87 -13.74 -10.58
C PHE A 33 9.89 -14.67 -11.31
N PHE A 34 8.73 -14.93 -10.69
CA PHE A 34 7.68 -15.75 -11.29
C PHE A 34 6.33 -15.03 -11.29
N ASN A 35 5.59 -15.15 -12.38
CA ASN A 35 4.31 -14.45 -12.55
C ASN A 35 3.16 -15.26 -11.96
N VAL A 36 2.22 -14.57 -11.32
CA VAL A 36 0.94 -15.14 -10.86
C VAL A 36 -0.21 -14.28 -11.42
N GLU A 37 -1.01 -14.86 -12.31
CA GLU A 37 -2.14 -14.16 -12.94
C GLU A 37 -3.38 -14.24 -12.03
N VAL A 38 -3.82 -13.13 -11.48
CA VAL A 38 -5.08 -13.02 -10.72
C VAL A 38 -5.74 -11.68 -11.03
N GLY A 39 -7.06 -11.57 -10.82
CA GLY A 39 -7.79 -10.32 -11.02
C GLY A 39 -9.02 -10.44 -11.90
N TYR A 40 -9.58 -9.30 -12.28
CA TYR A 40 -10.81 -9.21 -13.04
C TYR A 40 -10.64 -9.64 -14.50
N GLY A 41 -9.55 -9.27 -15.17
CA GLY A 41 -9.30 -9.68 -16.55
C GLY A 41 -9.20 -11.21 -16.71
N ARG A 42 -8.63 -11.91 -15.72
CA ARG A 42 -8.65 -13.38 -15.66
C ARG A 42 -10.07 -13.92 -15.48
N TRP A 43 -10.87 -13.28 -14.63
CA TRP A 43 -12.26 -13.66 -14.40
C TRP A 43 -13.11 -13.51 -15.66
N GLU A 44 -12.97 -12.43 -16.42
CA GLU A 44 -13.70 -12.23 -17.69
C GLU A 44 -13.44 -13.36 -18.69
N ARG A 45 -12.22 -13.90 -18.70
CA ARG A 45 -11.82 -15.00 -19.58
C ARG A 45 -12.22 -16.39 -19.07
N THR A 46 -12.22 -16.60 -17.76
CA THR A 46 -12.24 -17.96 -17.16
C THR A 46 -13.37 -18.20 -16.15
N GLY A 47 -14.09 -17.15 -15.75
CA GLY A 47 -15.06 -17.18 -14.65
C GLY A 47 -14.43 -17.30 -13.26
N CYS A 48 -13.10 -17.33 -13.14
CA CYS A 48 -12.41 -17.50 -11.85
C CYS A 48 -11.31 -16.43 -11.67
N PRO A 49 -11.42 -15.54 -10.67
CA PRO A 49 -10.47 -14.43 -10.53
C PRO A 49 -9.19 -14.84 -9.80
N CYS A 50 -9.26 -15.87 -8.95
CA CYS A 50 -8.19 -16.39 -8.11
C CYS A 50 -8.60 -17.76 -7.55
N THR A 51 -7.67 -18.71 -7.54
CA THR A 51 -7.83 -20.08 -7.04
C THR A 51 -6.93 -20.34 -5.84
N ASP A 52 -7.17 -21.42 -5.09
CA ASP A 52 -6.28 -21.81 -3.97
C ASP A 52 -4.85 -22.14 -4.41
N PRO A 53 -4.62 -22.78 -5.59
CA PRO A 53 -3.28 -22.88 -6.16
C PRO A 53 -2.58 -21.54 -6.38
N ASP A 54 -3.28 -20.49 -6.80
CA ASP A 54 -2.68 -19.16 -6.97
C ASP A 54 -2.22 -18.60 -5.61
N ILE A 55 -3.05 -18.75 -4.57
CA ILE A 55 -2.67 -18.38 -3.18
C ILE A 55 -1.47 -19.19 -2.70
N ALA A 56 -1.41 -20.49 -3.03
CA ALA A 56 -0.28 -21.35 -2.68
C ALA A 56 1.02 -20.90 -3.39
N GLN A 57 0.94 -20.44 -4.64
CA GLN A 57 2.08 -19.86 -5.34
C GLN A 57 2.58 -18.59 -4.65
N LEU A 58 1.69 -17.69 -4.25
CA LEU A 58 2.05 -16.50 -3.47
C LEU A 58 2.74 -16.87 -2.14
N LYS A 59 2.25 -17.90 -1.44
CA LYS A 59 2.86 -18.42 -0.19
C LYS A 59 4.24 -19.03 -0.37
N ASN A 60 4.63 -19.38 -1.59
CA ASN A 60 5.94 -19.95 -1.92
C ASN A 60 6.98 -18.89 -2.35
N SER A 61 6.62 -17.60 -2.30
CA SER A 61 7.54 -16.47 -2.50
C SER A 61 8.09 -15.95 -1.17
N ASP A 62 9.26 -15.31 -1.24
CA ASP A 62 9.83 -14.54 -0.13
C ASP A 62 9.18 -13.15 -0.03
N ALA A 63 8.78 -12.57 -1.17
CA ALA A 63 8.01 -11.34 -1.25
C ALA A 63 7.15 -11.29 -2.53
N ILE A 64 6.08 -10.48 -2.48
CA ILE A 64 5.15 -10.30 -3.60
C ILE A 64 5.23 -8.86 -4.10
N LEU A 65 5.54 -8.65 -5.37
CA LEU A 65 5.36 -7.38 -6.07
C LEU A 65 4.01 -7.40 -6.78
N PHE A 66 3.14 -6.45 -6.47
CA PHE A 66 1.75 -6.47 -6.88
C PHE A 66 1.32 -5.13 -7.50
N GLY A 67 0.58 -5.19 -8.60
CA GLY A 67 0.07 -4.03 -9.33
C GLY A 67 -1.25 -3.56 -8.75
N ALA A 68 -2.33 -3.80 -9.47
CA ALA A 68 -3.67 -3.40 -9.04
C ALA A 68 -4.70 -4.41 -9.54
N ILE A 69 -5.79 -4.61 -8.81
CA ILE A 69 -6.91 -5.45 -9.27
C ILE A 69 -8.19 -4.61 -9.32
N THR A 70 -8.90 -4.69 -10.43
CA THR A 70 -10.23 -4.11 -10.56
C THR A 70 -11.21 -4.95 -9.74
N THR A 71 -11.97 -4.32 -8.85
CA THR A 71 -13.07 -4.99 -8.12
C THR A 71 -14.40 -4.39 -8.59
N PRO A 72 -15.10 -5.01 -9.56
CA PRO A 72 -16.40 -4.55 -10.01
C PRO A 72 -17.47 -4.74 -8.91
N PRO A 73 -18.48 -3.87 -8.82
CA PRO A 73 -19.57 -3.98 -7.83
C PRO A 73 -20.60 -5.04 -8.27
N MET A 74 -20.17 -6.29 -8.39
CA MET A 74 -20.99 -7.43 -8.82
C MET A 74 -21.15 -8.46 -7.71
N LYS A 75 -22.34 -9.06 -7.59
CA LYS A 75 -22.63 -10.09 -6.57
C LYS A 75 -21.74 -11.33 -6.70
N ASP A 76 -21.41 -11.70 -7.93
CA ASP A 76 -20.67 -12.94 -8.22
C ASP A 76 -19.14 -12.73 -8.25
N TYR A 77 -18.67 -11.52 -7.92
CA TYR A 77 -17.26 -11.20 -7.86
C TYR A 77 -16.84 -10.79 -6.45
N GLN A 78 -15.90 -11.54 -5.87
CA GLN A 78 -15.29 -11.21 -4.59
C GLN A 78 -13.92 -10.55 -4.82
N SER A 79 -13.60 -9.52 -4.03
CA SER A 79 -12.33 -8.83 -4.13
C SER A 79 -11.15 -9.79 -3.89
N VAL A 80 -10.32 -9.96 -4.91
CA VAL A 80 -9.11 -10.80 -4.85
C VAL A 80 -8.09 -10.25 -3.86
N VAL A 81 -7.92 -8.93 -3.81
CA VAL A 81 -6.99 -8.28 -2.87
C VAL A 81 -7.36 -8.61 -1.43
N LEU A 82 -8.64 -8.55 -1.08
CA LEU A 82 -9.11 -8.92 0.26
C LEU A 82 -8.91 -10.41 0.54
N ARG A 83 -9.13 -11.28 -0.45
CA ARG A 83 -8.83 -12.72 -0.33
C ARG A 83 -7.35 -12.96 -0.06
N ILE A 84 -6.45 -12.32 -0.80
CA ILE A 84 -4.99 -12.43 -0.63
C ILE A 84 -4.58 -11.95 0.76
N ARG A 85 -5.01 -10.73 1.16
CA ARG A 85 -4.69 -10.14 2.47
C ARG A 85 -5.13 -11.04 3.63
N LYS A 86 -6.35 -11.61 3.56
CA LYS A 86 -6.85 -12.56 4.57
C LYS A 86 -6.10 -13.89 4.55
N ALA A 87 -5.86 -14.47 3.37
CA ALA A 87 -5.22 -15.79 3.24
C ALA A 87 -3.74 -15.80 3.64
N LEU A 88 -3.08 -14.65 3.56
CA LEU A 88 -1.69 -14.41 3.97
C LEU A 88 -1.57 -13.69 5.33
N ASP A 89 -2.69 -13.36 5.98
CA ASP A 89 -2.76 -12.57 7.23
C ASP A 89 -1.90 -11.28 7.21
N LEU A 90 -2.00 -10.53 6.10
CA LEU A 90 -1.26 -9.28 5.87
C LEU A 90 -1.95 -8.12 6.60
N TYR A 91 -1.78 -8.06 7.92
CA TYR A 91 -2.60 -7.23 8.80
C TYR A 91 -2.21 -5.75 8.85
N ALA A 92 -0.97 -5.40 8.52
CA ALA A 92 -0.49 -4.03 8.55
C ALA A 92 -0.26 -3.51 7.13
N ASN A 93 -1.05 -2.54 6.69
CA ASN A 93 -0.80 -1.82 5.45
C ASN A 93 -0.07 -0.51 5.78
N LEU A 94 1.20 -0.44 5.38
CA LEU A 94 2.12 0.67 5.62
C LEU A 94 2.13 1.56 4.37
N ARG A 95 1.75 2.82 4.52
CA ARG A 95 1.67 3.80 3.43
C ARG A 95 2.52 5.03 3.76
N PRO A 96 3.79 5.07 3.34
CA PRO A 96 4.62 6.25 3.51
C PRO A 96 4.19 7.36 2.55
N VAL A 97 3.93 8.54 3.09
CA VAL A 97 3.68 9.78 2.34
C VAL A 97 4.93 10.64 2.49
N ARG A 98 5.81 10.58 1.48
CA ARG A 98 7.13 11.22 1.49
C ARG A 98 7.39 12.04 0.24
N GLY A 99 7.77 13.30 0.44
CA GLY A 99 8.05 14.28 -0.63
C GLY A 99 8.07 15.71 -0.06
N ASP A 100 8.83 16.62 -0.65
CA ASP A 100 8.83 18.06 -0.32
C ASP A 100 8.96 18.40 1.18
N GLY A 101 9.79 17.64 1.91
CA GLY A 101 10.00 17.81 3.36
C GLY A 101 8.88 17.24 4.24
N ILE A 102 7.95 16.50 3.65
CA ILE A 102 6.91 15.70 4.31
C ILE A 102 7.40 14.26 4.41
N ASP A 103 7.18 13.65 5.56
CA ASP A 103 7.50 12.25 5.84
C ASP A 103 6.55 11.75 6.93
N ILE A 104 5.44 11.15 6.49
CA ILE A 104 4.38 10.60 7.35
C ILE A 104 4.20 9.12 7.01
N MET A 105 4.16 8.26 8.02
CA MET A 105 3.83 6.84 7.88
C MET A 105 2.40 6.60 8.34
N ILE A 106 1.52 6.23 7.41
CA ILE A 106 0.16 5.80 7.73
C ILE A 106 0.17 4.28 7.90
N VAL A 107 -0.27 3.82 9.07
CA VAL A 107 -0.37 2.41 9.47
C VAL A 107 -1.84 2.03 9.54
N ARG A 108 -2.31 1.34 8.50
CA ARG A 108 -3.70 0.92 8.33
C ARG A 108 -3.88 -0.53 8.76
N GLU A 109 -4.85 -0.79 9.63
CA GLU A 109 -5.35 -2.15 9.88
C GLU A 109 -5.97 -2.71 8.59
N ASN A 110 -5.63 -3.94 8.20
CA ASN A 110 -5.85 -4.41 6.83
C ASN A 110 -6.65 -5.71 6.68
N THR A 111 -7.21 -6.25 7.78
CA THR A 111 -7.87 -7.56 7.84
C THR A 111 -9.29 -7.54 8.37
N GLU A 112 -9.68 -6.50 9.13
CA GLU A 112 -11.01 -6.35 9.72
C GLU A 112 -11.62 -4.96 9.41
N GLY A 113 -12.44 -4.42 10.31
CA GLY A 113 -13.20 -3.19 10.10
C GLY A 113 -14.47 -3.41 9.26
N LEU A 114 -14.78 -2.45 8.40
CA LEU A 114 -15.88 -2.55 7.44
C LEU A 114 -15.58 -3.51 6.27
N TYR A 115 -14.33 -3.96 6.17
CA TYR A 115 -13.85 -4.91 5.14
C TYR A 115 -13.97 -6.36 5.65
N SER A 116 -14.79 -6.57 6.69
CA SER A 116 -15.11 -7.89 7.25
C SER A 116 -15.71 -8.82 6.18
N GLY A 117 -16.46 -8.26 5.23
CA GLY A 117 -17.21 -9.01 4.21
C GLY A 117 -18.50 -9.63 4.76
N ILE A 118 -18.96 -9.18 5.93
CA ILE A 118 -20.21 -9.64 6.54
C ILE A 118 -21.30 -8.65 6.19
N GLU A 119 -22.13 -9.03 5.22
CA GLU A 119 -23.14 -8.17 4.60
C GLU A 119 -24.49 -8.87 4.51
N GLU A 120 -25.57 -8.11 4.65
CA GLU A 120 -26.95 -8.56 4.46
C GLU A 120 -27.70 -7.52 3.62
N THR A 121 -28.31 -7.97 2.51
CA THR A 121 -29.11 -7.09 1.64
C THR A 121 -30.50 -7.68 1.45
N THR A 122 -31.49 -6.83 1.72
CA THR A 122 -32.93 -7.04 1.49
C THR A 122 -33.43 -5.98 0.51
N PRO A 123 -34.67 -6.06 -0.01
CA PRO A 123 -35.21 -5.03 -0.93
C PRO A 123 -35.15 -3.59 -0.39
N ASP A 124 -35.34 -3.39 0.92
CA ASP A 124 -35.45 -2.06 1.54
C ASP A 124 -34.27 -1.70 2.47
N ARG A 125 -33.33 -2.62 2.69
CA ARG A 125 -32.23 -2.44 3.64
C ARG A 125 -30.97 -3.19 3.23
N ALA A 126 -29.82 -2.54 3.30
CA ALA A 126 -28.51 -3.16 3.28
C ALA A 126 -27.76 -2.91 4.61
N THR A 127 -27.05 -3.91 5.10
CA THR A 127 -26.28 -3.88 6.34
C THR A 127 -24.87 -4.39 6.09
N THR A 128 -23.85 -3.67 6.58
CA THR A 128 -22.45 -4.12 6.61
C THR A 128 -21.96 -4.11 8.05
N LEU A 129 -21.45 -5.24 8.54
CA LEU A 129 -20.98 -5.36 9.92
C LEU A 129 -19.52 -4.92 10.05
N ARG A 130 -19.29 -3.83 10.80
CA ARG A 130 -17.93 -3.40 11.20
C ARG A 130 -17.42 -4.27 12.35
N VAL A 131 -16.33 -5.00 12.11
CA VAL A 131 -15.69 -5.86 13.12
C VAL A 131 -14.38 -5.24 13.59
N VAL A 132 -14.17 -5.13 14.90
CA VAL A 132 -12.88 -4.75 15.50
C VAL A 132 -12.57 -5.75 16.59
N SER A 133 -11.40 -6.35 16.57
CA SER A 133 -10.97 -7.36 17.53
C SER A 133 -9.77 -6.88 18.35
N ARG A 134 -9.63 -7.44 19.56
CA ARG A 134 -8.47 -7.17 20.41
C ARG A 134 -7.18 -7.60 19.73
N LYS A 135 -7.15 -8.81 19.16
CA LYS A 135 -5.99 -9.35 18.45
C LYS A 135 -5.58 -8.44 17.29
N GLY A 136 -6.54 -8.02 16.45
CA GLY A 136 -6.29 -7.12 15.32
C GLY A 136 -5.76 -5.75 15.76
N THR A 137 -6.36 -5.19 16.81
CA THR A 137 -5.95 -3.89 17.35
C THR A 137 -4.56 -3.93 18.00
N GLU A 138 -4.27 -4.94 18.82
CA GLU A 138 -2.98 -5.07 19.51
C GLU A 138 -1.81 -5.24 18.52
N ARG A 139 -1.98 -6.03 17.46
CA ARG A 139 -0.91 -6.21 16.47
C ARG A 139 -0.65 -4.96 15.64
N ILE A 140 -1.70 -4.23 15.23
CA ILE A 140 -1.51 -3.03 14.40
C ILE A 140 -0.89 -1.88 15.21
N ILE A 141 -1.29 -1.69 16.47
CA ILE A 141 -0.68 -0.66 17.31
C ILE A 141 0.77 -0.99 17.67
N ARG A 142 1.10 -2.25 17.95
CA ARG A 142 2.50 -2.66 18.19
C ARG A 142 3.38 -2.38 16.98
N LYS A 143 2.89 -2.69 15.77
CA LYS A 143 3.59 -2.33 14.54
C LYS A 143 3.79 -0.83 14.38
N ALA A 144 2.79 -0.01 14.70
CA ALA A 144 2.89 1.44 14.66
C ALA A 144 3.87 2.01 15.71
N ILE A 145 3.89 1.44 16.93
CA ILE A 145 4.84 1.78 17.99
C ILE A 145 6.28 1.50 17.54
N ASP A 146 6.53 0.33 16.95
CA ASP A 146 7.87 -0.05 16.49
C ASP A 146 8.37 0.90 15.39
N LEU A 147 7.49 1.27 14.45
CA LEU A 147 7.80 2.29 13.42
C LEU A 147 8.04 3.66 14.04
N ALA A 148 7.25 4.09 15.03
CA ALA A 148 7.42 5.38 15.68
C ALA A 148 8.77 5.47 16.42
N ARG A 149 9.23 4.37 17.05
CA ARG A 149 10.54 4.29 17.73
C ARG A 149 11.73 4.45 16.79
N GLN A 150 11.59 4.00 15.55
CA GLN A 150 12.62 4.13 14.52
C GLN A 150 12.61 5.51 13.85
N ARG A 151 11.63 6.36 14.20
CA ARG A 151 11.37 7.67 13.57
C ARG A 151 11.42 8.77 14.63
N LYS A 152 10.50 9.76 14.58
CA LYS A 152 10.51 10.92 15.48
C LYS A 152 9.90 10.61 16.85
N GLY A 153 9.38 9.40 17.05
CA GLY A 153 8.75 8.98 18.31
C GLY A 153 7.35 9.56 18.54
N ILE A 154 6.68 10.07 17.49
CA ILE A 154 5.35 10.68 17.59
C ILE A 154 4.32 9.73 16.96
N LEU A 155 3.34 9.31 17.76
CA LEU A 155 2.25 8.43 17.33
C LEU A 155 0.89 9.12 17.44
N THR A 156 0.12 9.12 16.36
CA THR A 156 -1.26 9.61 16.34
C THR A 156 -2.23 8.47 16.07
N ILE A 157 -3.28 8.34 16.90
CA ILE A 157 -4.36 7.36 16.71
C ILE A 157 -5.57 8.07 16.07
N GLY A 158 -5.94 7.68 14.85
CA GLY A 158 -7.14 8.16 14.17
C GLY A 158 -8.35 7.27 14.45
N HIS A 159 -9.48 7.85 14.88
CA HIS A 159 -10.71 7.08 15.20
C HIS A 159 -11.97 7.95 15.13
N LYS A 160 -13.17 7.37 15.31
CA LYS A 160 -14.44 8.09 15.41
C LYS A 160 -15.23 7.66 16.65
N ALA A 161 -14.54 7.55 17.79
CA ALA A 161 -15.08 7.01 19.04
C ALA A 161 -16.23 7.85 19.65
N ASN A 162 -16.43 9.08 19.20
CA ASN A 162 -17.58 9.90 19.60
C ASN A 162 -18.91 9.41 18.99
N VAL A 163 -18.87 8.65 17.89
CA VAL A 163 -20.06 8.12 17.20
C VAL A 163 -20.04 6.58 17.17
N ILE A 164 -18.87 5.98 16.95
CA ILE A 164 -18.72 4.55 16.67
C ILE A 164 -18.19 3.82 17.90
N LYS A 165 -18.99 2.93 18.49
CA LYS A 165 -18.60 2.18 19.70
C LYS A 165 -17.41 1.26 19.50
N SER A 166 -17.27 0.63 18.32
CA SER A 166 -16.08 -0.20 18.02
C SER A 166 -14.79 0.62 17.98
N ASP A 167 -14.87 1.94 17.78
CA ASP A 167 -13.71 2.83 17.85
C ASP A 167 -13.34 3.25 19.26
N VAL A 168 -14.30 3.22 20.20
CA VAL A 168 -13.96 3.32 21.63
C VAL A 168 -13.07 2.14 22.00
N PHE A 169 -13.45 0.93 21.59
CA PHE A 169 -12.69 -0.29 21.83
C PHE A 169 -11.29 -0.25 21.17
N PHE A 170 -11.21 0.15 19.89
CA PHE A 170 -9.94 0.33 19.18
C PHE A 170 -9.03 1.34 19.89
N ARG A 171 -9.55 2.55 20.16
CA ARG A 171 -8.78 3.65 20.78
C ARG A 171 -8.25 3.25 22.15
N ASP A 172 -9.08 2.65 23.00
CA ASP A 172 -8.69 2.34 24.38
C ASP A 172 -7.56 1.30 24.44
N ILE A 173 -7.59 0.30 23.54
CA ILE A 173 -6.49 -0.66 23.40
C ILE A 173 -5.23 0.04 22.90
N CYS A 174 -5.35 0.86 21.84
CA CYS A 174 -4.20 1.58 21.28
C CYS A 174 -3.52 2.49 22.31
N LEU A 175 -4.31 3.25 23.08
CA LEU A 175 -3.79 4.12 24.15
C LEU A 175 -3.13 3.30 25.27
N SER A 176 -3.71 2.16 25.65
CA SER A 176 -3.14 1.27 26.67
C SER A 176 -1.79 0.71 26.23
N GLU A 177 -1.67 0.24 24.99
CA GLU A 177 -0.42 -0.30 24.43
C GLU A 177 0.64 0.80 24.27
N ALA A 178 0.27 1.99 23.77
CA ALA A 178 1.17 3.13 23.66
C ALA A 178 1.72 3.57 25.03
N LYS A 179 0.86 3.61 26.05
CA LYS A 179 1.26 3.91 27.44
C LYS A 179 2.21 2.85 27.99
N ALA A 180 1.91 1.56 27.79
CA ALA A 180 2.78 0.46 28.23
C ALA A 180 4.14 0.49 27.53
N ALA A 181 4.17 0.92 26.26
CA ALA A 181 5.37 1.06 25.45
C ALA A 181 6.17 2.36 25.69
N ASN A 182 5.65 3.28 26.51
CA ASN A 182 6.20 4.60 26.80
C ASN A 182 6.49 5.46 25.54
N ILE A 183 5.57 5.43 24.56
CA ILE A 183 5.63 6.27 23.35
C ILE A 183 4.70 7.48 23.51
N ALA A 184 5.18 8.67 23.08
CA ALA A 184 4.35 9.85 23.03
C ALA A 184 3.20 9.63 22.02
N CYS A 185 1.97 9.75 22.52
CA CYS A 185 0.80 9.42 21.74
C CYS A 185 -0.31 10.45 21.92
N ASN A 186 -0.97 10.81 20.82
CA ASN A 186 -2.20 11.60 20.81
C ASN A 186 -3.28 10.85 20.03
N ASP A 187 -4.55 11.01 20.40
CA ASP A 187 -5.68 10.56 19.60
C ASP A 187 -6.43 11.74 18.97
N ARG A 188 -6.99 11.50 17.78
CA ARG A 188 -7.73 12.50 16.99
C ARG A 188 -8.95 11.85 16.34
N PHE A 189 -10.04 12.62 16.29
CA PHE A 189 -11.17 12.24 15.44
C PHE A 189 -10.77 12.27 13.97
N ILE A 190 -11.13 11.24 13.21
CA ILE A 190 -10.61 11.01 11.86
C ILE A 190 -10.91 12.17 10.89
N ASP A 191 -12.05 12.84 11.03
CA ASP A 191 -12.42 14.01 10.24
C ASP A 191 -11.54 15.22 10.54
N ALA A 192 -11.34 15.54 11.82
CA ALA A 192 -10.43 16.60 12.23
C ALA A 192 -8.97 16.29 11.85
N LEU A 193 -8.57 15.01 11.99
CA LEU A 193 -7.26 14.52 11.58
C LEU A 193 -7.02 14.69 10.08
N SER A 194 -7.99 14.34 9.23
CA SER A 194 -7.85 14.49 7.78
C SER A 194 -7.59 15.94 7.37
N LEU A 195 -8.31 16.89 7.97
CA LEU A 195 -8.11 18.32 7.68
C LEU A 195 -6.78 18.83 8.24
N ASP A 196 -6.48 18.51 9.50
CA ASP A 196 -5.28 19.01 10.17
C ASP A 196 -3.99 18.41 9.59
N LEU A 197 -4.03 17.16 9.12
CA LEU A 197 -2.91 16.52 8.44
C LEU A 197 -2.57 17.24 7.13
N LEU A 198 -3.57 17.74 6.39
CA LEU A 198 -3.32 18.51 5.17
C LEU A 198 -2.80 19.92 5.46
N GLN A 199 -3.32 20.58 6.49
CA GLN A 199 -2.93 21.94 6.85
C GLN A 199 -1.57 21.99 7.54
N HIS A 200 -1.27 20.98 8.35
CA HIS A 200 -0.09 20.92 9.22
C HIS A 200 0.63 19.56 9.13
N PRO A 201 1.03 19.09 7.94
CA PRO A 201 1.59 17.75 7.75
C PRO A 201 2.87 17.51 8.56
N LYS A 202 3.65 18.56 8.83
CA LYS A 202 4.90 18.48 9.61
C LYS A 202 4.68 18.11 11.09
N SER A 203 3.46 18.25 11.59
CA SER A 203 3.08 17.87 12.95
C SER A 203 2.91 16.36 13.13
N TYR A 204 2.90 15.60 12.03
CA TYR A 204 2.62 14.17 12.02
C TYR A 204 3.88 13.36 11.68
N ASP A 205 3.98 12.17 12.27
CA ASP A 205 5.04 11.19 11.99
C ASP A 205 4.43 9.82 11.69
N VAL A 206 3.95 9.10 12.70
CA VAL A 206 3.23 7.84 12.50
C VAL A 206 1.75 8.01 12.85
N VAL A 207 0.86 7.63 11.93
CA VAL A 207 -0.59 7.67 12.13
C VAL A 207 -1.15 6.26 12.01
N VAL A 208 -1.77 5.76 13.07
CA VAL A 208 -2.42 4.44 13.09
C VAL A 208 -3.93 4.57 13.11
N THR A 209 -4.62 3.77 12.30
CA THR A 209 -6.09 3.82 12.19
C THR A 209 -6.67 2.51 11.64
N THR A 210 -7.99 2.36 11.79
CA THR A 210 -8.77 1.22 11.28
C THR A 210 -8.86 1.22 9.75
N ASN A 211 -9.21 0.07 9.17
CA ASN A 211 -9.17 -0.22 7.74
C ASN A 211 -9.71 0.87 6.81
N MET A 212 -11.00 1.18 6.87
CA MET A 212 -11.63 2.17 5.97
C MET A 212 -11.05 3.58 6.15
N PHE A 213 -10.74 3.96 7.38
CA PHE A 213 -10.17 5.27 7.68
C PHE A 213 -8.74 5.40 7.19
N GLY A 214 -7.94 4.34 7.28
CA GLY A 214 -6.59 4.31 6.72
C GLY A 214 -6.60 4.41 5.20
N ASP A 215 -7.56 3.76 4.55
CA ASP A 215 -7.77 3.87 3.10
C ASP A 215 -7.95 5.34 2.69
N ILE A 216 -9.00 5.97 3.24
CA ILE A 216 -9.36 7.35 2.91
C ILE A 216 -8.25 8.32 3.29
N LEU A 217 -7.71 8.21 4.51
CA LEU A 217 -6.71 9.16 5.00
C LEU A 217 -5.43 9.13 4.16
N SER A 218 -4.99 7.94 3.75
CA SER A 218 -3.78 7.82 2.94
C SER A 218 -3.95 8.32 1.51
N ASP A 219 -5.12 8.12 0.90
CA ASP A 219 -5.43 8.70 -0.40
C ASP A 219 -5.51 10.23 -0.35
N VAL A 220 -6.11 10.77 0.72
CA VAL A 220 -6.13 12.22 0.98
C VAL A 220 -4.71 12.75 1.18
N ALA A 221 -3.89 12.07 1.99
CA ALA A 221 -2.52 12.47 2.26
C ALA A 221 -1.62 12.41 1.02
N ALA A 222 -1.94 11.56 0.03
CA ALA A 222 -1.21 11.50 -1.23
C ALA A 222 -1.18 12.84 -1.97
N TYR A 223 -2.21 13.69 -1.80
CA TYR A 223 -2.24 15.06 -2.35
C TYR A 223 -0.99 15.86 -1.98
N LEU A 224 -0.46 15.66 -0.77
CA LEU A 224 0.68 16.40 -0.23
C LEU A 224 1.99 16.15 -0.98
N VAL A 225 2.08 15.05 -1.74
CA VAL A 225 3.34 14.59 -2.36
C VAL A 225 3.22 14.40 -3.88
N GLY A 226 2.13 14.87 -4.50
CA GLY A 226 1.92 14.79 -5.95
C GLY A 226 0.84 13.80 -6.39
N GLY A 227 0.10 13.20 -5.46
CA GLY A 227 -1.04 12.33 -5.75
C GLY A 227 -0.71 10.83 -5.68
N LEU A 228 -1.70 10.00 -6.04
CA LEU A 228 -1.62 8.55 -5.87
C LEU A 228 -0.53 7.87 -6.73
N GLY A 229 -0.11 8.50 -7.84
CA GLY A 229 0.89 7.97 -8.76
C GLY A 229 2.29 7.80 -8.16
N VAL A 230 2.54 8.36 -6.96
CA VAL A 230 3.86 8.32 -6.31
C VAL A 230 3.87 7.67 -4.92
N VAL A 231 2.72 7.20 -4.42
CA VAL A 231 2.60 6.65 -3.06
C VAL A 231 2.65 5.11 -3.11
N PRO A 232 3.71 4.48 -2.59
CA PRO A 232 3.80 3.03 -2.47
C PRO A 232 3.06 2.53 -1.23
N SER A 233 2.91 1.22 -1.11
CA SER A 233 2.46 0.59 0.13
C SER A 233 3.06 -0.79 0.34
N ALA A 234 3.11 -1.21 1.60
CA ALA A 234 3.50 -2.55 1.99
C ALA A 234 2.44 -3.18 2.91
N ASN A 235 1.92 -4.33 2.51
CA ASN A 235 1.02 -5.17 3.28
C ASN A 235 1.87 -6.23 3.98
N ILE A 236 2.02 -6.10 5.29
CA ILE A 236 2.92 -6.91 6.11
C ILE A 236 2.09 -7.83 7.01
N GLY A 237 2.40 -9.12 6.96
CA GLY A 237 2.02 -10.11 7.97
C GLY A 237 3.25 -10.63 8.72
N ASP A 238 3.05 -11.61 9.61
CA ASP A 238 4.16 -12.19 10.38
C ASP A 238 5.09 -13.06 9.51
N ARG A 239 4.59 -13.59 8.39
CA ARG A 239 5.31 -14.53 7.53
C ARG A 239 5.46 -14.07 6.07
N TYR A 240 4.52 -13.25 5.59
CA TYR A 240 4.47 -12.86 4.18
C TYR A 240 4.41 -11.34 4.07
N ALA A 241 4.88 -10.82 2.93
CA ALA A 241 4.82 -9.40 2.61
C ALA A 241 4.43 -9.20 1.14
N LEU A 242 3.59 -8.19 0.89
CA LEU A 242 3.12 -7.79 -0.43
C LEU A 242 3.28 -6.29 -0.61
N PHE A 243 3.94 -5.88 -1.68
CA PHE A 243 4.28 -4.50 -1.98
C PHE A 243 3.51 -4.05 -3.22
N GLU A 244 2.72 -2.99 -3.08
CA GLU A 244 1.82 -2.51 -4.12
C GLU A 244 1.70 -0.98 -4.12
N PRO A 245 1.51 -0.34 -5.28
CA PRO A 245 1.04 1.03 -5.34
C PRO A 245 -0.26 1.22 -4.54
N VAL A 246 -0.49 2.43 -4.00
CA VAL A 246 -1.79 2.74 -3.39
C VAL A 246 -2.91 2.85 -4.43
N HIS A 247 -2.58 3.30 -5.65
CA HIS A 247 -3.58 3.51 -6.70
C HIS A 247 -4.22 2.22 -7.20
N GLY A 248 -5.45 2.33 -7.72
CA GLY A 248 -6.14 1.23 -8.39
C GLY A 248 -5.65 0.97 -9.83
N SER A 249 -6.44 0.21 -10.58
CA SER A 249 -6.13 -0.26 -11.95
C SER A 249 -6.29 0.81 -13.04
N ALA A 250 -6.91 1.95 -12.75
CA ALA A 250 -7.08 3.10 -13.67
C ALA A 250 -7.44 2.70 -15.13
N PRO A 251 -8.59 2.01 -15.33
CA PRO A 251 -8.97 1.44 -16.63
C PRO A 251 -9.15 2.50 -17.73
N ASP A 252 -9.39 3.76 -17.36
CA ASP A 252 -9.53 4.90 -18.27
C ASP A 252 -8.23 5.29 -18.98
N ILE A 253 -7.07 4.96 -18.41
CA ILE A 253 -5.74 5.24 -18.99
C ILE A 253 -4.93 3.98 -19.34
N ALA A 254 -5.43 2.80 -19.00
CA ALA A 254 -4.76 1.53 -19.29
C ALA A 254 -4.46 1.36 -20.80
N GLY A 255 -3.27 0.86 -21.11
CA GLY A 255 -2.75 0.63 -22.46
C GLY A 255 -2.27 1.89 -23.18
N ARG A 256 -2.27 3.06 -22.53
CA ARG A 256 -1.92 4.34 -23.17
C ARG A 256 -0.49 4.80 -22.95
N ASN A 257 0.31 4.09 -22.13
CA ASN A 257 1.69 4.48 -21.79
C ASN A 257 1.76 5.87 -21.13
N ILE A 258 0.79 6.21 -20.30
CA ILE A 258 0.75 7.49 -19.56
C ILE A 258 0.60 7.31 -18.06
N ALA A 259 0.59 6.06 -17.58
CA ALA A 259 0.55 5.76 -16.16
C ALA A 259 1.87 6.16 -15.49
N ASN A 260 1.82 6.64 -14.26
CA ASN A 260 3.00 6.95 -13.48
C ASN A 260 3.55 5.68 -12.80
N PRO A 261 4.75 5.18 -13.15
CA PRO A 261 5.29 3.97 -12.54
C PRO A 261 5.93 4.22 -11.17
N VAL A 262 6.05 5.48 -10.71
CA VAL A 262 6.80 5.84 -9.49
C VAL A 262 6.28 5.10 -8.25
N ALA A 263 4.97 4.99 -8.05
CA ALA A 263 4.43 4.25 -6.92
C ALA A 263 4.82 2.75 -6.94
N ALA A 264 4.85 2.12 -8.12
CA ALA A 264 5.29 0.73 -8.27
C ALA A 264 6.79 0.57 -8.03
N ILE A 265 7.60 1.49 -8.56
CA ILE A 265 9.05 1.53 -8.34
C ILE A 265 9.38 1.72 -6.85
N ARG A 266 8.68 2.63 -6.16
CA ARG A 266 8.85 2.81 -4.71
C ARG A 266 8.35 1.62 -3.91
N SER A 267 7.35 0.90 -4.40
CA SER A 267 6.92 -0.37 -3.79
C SER A 267 8.01 -1.44 -3.93
N ALA A 268 8.72 -1.47 -5.07
CA ALA A 268 9.92 -2.29 -5.23
C ALA A 268 11.06 -1.86 -4.29
N ALA A 269 11.25 -0.57 -4.02
CA ALA A 269 12.20 -0.11 -2.99
C ALA A 269 11.82 -0.61 -1.58
N MET A 270 10.54 -0.51 -1.20
CA MET A 270 10.05 -1.09 0.07
C MET A 270 10.25 -2.61 0.13
N LEU A 271 10.13 -3.31 -1.00
CA LEU A 271 10.39 -4.74 -1.12
C LEU A 271 11.87 -5.06 -0.84
N LEU A 272 12.82 -4.30 -1.41
CA LEU A 272 14.25 -4.51 -1.14
C LEU A 272 14.61 -4.25 0.33
N ASP A 273 14.07 -3.17 0.91
CA ASP A 273 14.26 -2.87 2.34
C ASP A 273 13.77 -4.03 3.22
N HIS A 274 12.61 -4.61 2.89
CA HIS A 274 12.08 -5.78 3.58
C HIS A 274 12.95 -7.03 3.46
N LEU A 275 13.58 -7.25 2.30
CA LEU A 275 14.50 -8.35 2.06
C LEU A 275 15.90 -8.14 2.66
N GLY A 276 16.12 -7.02 3.36
CA GLY A 276 17.38 -6.69 4.02
C GLY A 276 18.37 -5.96 3.12
N ASP A 277 17.91 -5.34 2.03
CA ASP A 277 18.72 -4.44 1.20
C ASP A 277 18.23 -2.97 1.26
N PRO A 278 18.52 -2.28 2.38
CA PRO A 278 18.20 -0.85 2.50
C PRO A 278 19.03 0.02 1.55
N ASN A 279 20.18 -0.46 1.07
CA ASN A 279 21.04 0.29 0.15
C ASN A 279 20.44 0.34 -1.24
N GLY A 280 19.97 -0.80 -1.77
CA GLY A 280 19.22 -0.85 -3.04
C GLY A 280 17.93 -0.05 -2.97
N ALA A 281 17.20 -0.14 -1.85
CA ALA A 281 16.01 0.68 -1.61
C ALA A 281 16.32 2.18 -1.68
N GLY A 282 17.39 2.62 -0.99
CA GLY A 282 17.86 4.01 -1.02
C GLY A 282 18.31 4.45 -2.42
N CYS A 283 19.01 3.58 -3.14
CA CYS A 283 19.45 3.83 -4.51
C CYS A 283 18.26 4.09 -5.47
N ILE A 284 17.19 3.30 -5.34
CA ILE A 284 15.95 3.51 -6.10
C ILE A 284 15.33 4.87 -5.77
N GLU A 285 15.11 5.19 -4.50
CA GLU A 285 14.46 6.45 -4.09
C GLU A 285 15.24 7.67 -4.55
N GLU A 286 16.56 7.66 -4.39
CA GLU A 286 17.41 8.73 -4.89
C GLU A 286 17.34 8.87 -6.42
N SER A 287 17.33 7.75 -7.15
CA SER A 287 17.31 7.77 -8.61
C SER A 287 15.97 8.28 -9.14
N VAL A 288 14.85 7.93 -8.49
CA VAL A 288 13.53 8.52 -8.76
C VAL A 288 13.58 10.04 -8.58
N LEU A 289 14.15 10.54 -7.48
CA LEU A 289 14.30 11.98 -7.24
C LEU A 289 15.16 12.66 -8.32
N GLN A 290 16.27 12.05 -8.74
CA GLN A 290 17.13 12.60 -9.80
C GLN A 290 16.42 12.65 -11.16
N VAL A 291 15.68 11.61 -11.53
CA VAL A 291 14.85 11.61 -12.76
C VAL A 291 13.82 12.74 -12.72
N LEU A 292 13.09 12.89 -11.61
CA LEU A 292 12.07 13.93 -11.45
C LEU A 292 12.67 15.35 -11.44
N ASN A 293 13.86 15.53 -10.84
CA ASN A 293 14.59 16.80 -10.80
C ASN A 293 15.13 17.24 -12.18
N ARG A 294 15.41 16.28 -13.07
CA ARG A 294 15.75 16.55 -14.48
C ARG A 294 14.53 16.94 -15.34
N GLY A 295 13.33 17.00 -14.74
CA GLY A 295 12.10 17.36 -15.42
C GLY A 295 11.45 16.21 -16.20
N ILE A 296 11.95 14.98 -16.07
CA ILE A 296 11.34 13.78 -16.66
C ILE A 296 10.16 13.40 -15.77
N ARG A 297 8.95 13.76 -16.22
CA ARG A 297 7.72 13.67 -15.43
C ARG A 297 6.59 13.12 -16.29
N THR A 298 5.82 12.22 -15.72
CA THR A 298 4.56 11.76 -16.28
C THR A 298 3.48 12.84 -16.17
N ARG A 299 2.34 12.61 -16.84
CA ARG A 299 1.29 13.62 -17.01
C ARG A 299 0.66 14.10 -15.70
N ASP A 300 0.48 13.20 -14.74
CA ASP A 300 -0.03 13.49 -13.40
C ASP A 300 0.89 14.42 -12.59
N LEU A 301 2.19 14.41 -12.89
CA LEU A 301 3.19 15.31 -12.32
C LEU A 301 3.47 16.55 -13.20
N GLY A 302 2.60 16.82 -14.18
CA GLY A 302 2.67 17.99 -15.05
C GLY A 302 3.65 17.88 -16.23
N GLY A 303 4.17 16.68 -16.53
CA GLY A 303 5.05 16.45 -17.67
C GLY A 303 4.36 15.74 -18.84
N THR A 304 5.16 15.20 -19.76
CA THR A 304 4.71 14.51 -20.98
C THR A 304 5.38 13.15 -21.20
N THR A 305 6.22 12.71 -20.26
CA THR A 305 6.92 11.42 -20.36
C THR A 305 5.92 10.27 -20.20
N GLY A 306 6.05 9.22 -21.01
CA GLY A 306 5.24 8.02 -20.87
C GLY A 306 5.80 7.05 -19.82
N THR A 307 5.03 6.01 -19.51
CA THR A 307 5.37 5.01 -18.47
C THR A 307 6.73 4.36 -18.75
N ARG A 308 6.93 3.87 -19.98
CA ARG A 308 8.16 3.17 -20.40
C ARG A 308 9.35 4.11 -20.44
N GLU A 309 9.18 5.31 -20.99
CA GLU A 309 10.25 6.29 -21.13
C GLU A 309 10.74 6.77 -19.76
N PHE A 310 9.84 6.88 -18.77
CA PHE A 310 10.24 7.14 -17.38
C PHE A 310 11.07 5.97 -16.82
N GLY A 311 10.63 4.73 -17.05
CA GLY A 311 11.36 3.52 -16.66
C GLY A 311 12.77 3.45 -17.25
N ASP A 312 12.90 3.71 -18.55
CA ASP A 312 14.19 3.73 -19.25
C ASP A 312 15.13 4.78 -18.66
N ALA A 313 14.62 5.99 -18.39
CA ALA A 313 15.40 7.06 -17.76
C ALA A 313 15.88 6.68 -16.35
N LEU A 314 15.03 5.98 -15.58
CA LEU A 314 15.40 5.49 -14.25
C LEU A 314 16.46 4.38 -14.32
N ILE A 315 16.32 3.42 -15.23
CA ILE A 315 17.31 2.35 -15.44
C ILE A 315 18.67 2.93 -15.84
N GLN A 316 18.68 3.96 -16.70
CA GLN A 316 19.91 4.67 -17.07
C GLN A 316 20.56 5.36 -15.86
N GLU A 317 19.76 5.97 -14.98
CA GLU A 317 20.24 6.59 -13.75
C GLU A 317 20.86 5.55 -12.80
N LEU A 318 20.16 4.42 -12.58
CA LEU A 318 20.62 3.35 -11.70
C LEU A 318 21.94 2.74 -12.18
N ARG A 319 22.11 2.53 -13.50
CA ARG A 319 23.36 2.01 -14.07
C ARG A 319 24.60 2.87 -13.82
N GLN A 320 24.42 4.16 -13.52
CA GLN A 320 25.54 5.03 -13.18
C GLN A 320 25.98 4.89 -11.71
N LYS A 321 25.17 4.21 -10.88
CA LYS A 321 25.39 4.04 -9.44
C LYS A 321 25.84 2.63 -9.05
N ILE A 322 25.74 1.66 -9.96
CA ILE A 322 26.09 0.24 -9.76
C ILE A 322 27.46 -0.04 -10.38
#